data_AF-A0A7C2UXP5-F1
#
_entry.id   AF-A0A7C2UXP5-F1
#
_cell.length_a   1.000
_cell.length_b   1.000
_cell.length_c   1.000
_cell.angle_alpha   90.00
_cell.angle_beta   90.00
_cell.angle_gamma   90.00
#
_symmetry.space_group_name_H-M   'P 1'
#
loop_
_entity.id
_entity.type
_entity.pdbx_description
1 polymer ?
#
loop_
_entity_poly.entity_id
_entity_poly.type
_entity_poly.pdbx_seq_one_letter_code
_entity_poly.pdbx_strand_id
1 'polypeptide(L)'
;MTWRIALYSTNTYYPPDTNGEVSLATLGTSDPMTDPNWLKLDILGAGFAPSIEGDDSTTVGGVKVINPRVRRTLEIKVAPIVFPDDVGIIVAIGRLLRNRYCYIYRGTYDFAGLHLHGDGKAVPVVIELTIEHDYESGTKLVTMKCDYAVPSIP
;
A
#
# COMPACT_ATOMS: atom_id res chain seq x y z
N MET A 1 -12.27 4.75 16.91
CA MET A 1 -11.44 3.53 16.81
C MET A 1 -10.51 3.76 15.64
N THR A 2 -9.20 3.67 15.85
CA THR A 2 -8.22 3.93 14.79
C THR A 2 -7.74 2.59 14.26
N TRP A 3 -7.85 2.38 12.96
CA TRP A 3 -7.35 1.16 12.34
C TRP A 3 -5.90 1.33 11.93
N ARG A 4 -5.16 0.21 11.83
CA ARG A 4 -3.73 0.25 11.55
C ARG A 4 -3.34 -0.78 10.50
N ILE A 5 -2.58 -0.34 9.51
CA ILE A 5 -1.94 -1.19 8.51
C ILE A 5 -0.43 -1.25 8.76
N ALA A 6 0.24 -2.23 8.15
CA ALA A 6 1.70 -2.31 8.15
C ALA A 6 2.23 -2.34 6.71
N LEU A 7 3.31 -1.61 6.47
CA LEU A 7 3.99 -1.52 5.20
C LEU A 7 5.46 -1.95 5.36
N TYR A 8 5.95 -2.69 4.39
CA TYR A 8 7.35 -3.08 4.30
C TYR A 8 7.88 -2.66 2.94
N SER A 9 9.11 -2.15 2.90
CA SER A 9 9.77 -1.90 1.63
C SER A 9 11.22 -2.35 1.63
N THR A 10 11.69 -2.77 0.46
CA THR A 10 12.99 -3.40 0.28
C THR A 10 13.48 -3.21 -1.15
N ASN A 11 14.79 -3.38 -1.35
CA ASN A 11 15.40 -3.39 -2.68
C ASN A 11 15.48 -4.81 -3.26
N THR A 12 15.18 -5.83 -2.46
CA THR A 12 15.11 -7.22 -2.88
C THR A 12 13.71 -7.54 -3.38
N TYR A 13 13.61 -8.11 -4.58
CA TYR A 13 12.33 -8.56 -5.11
C TYR A 13 11.93 -9.90 -4.50
N TYR A 14 10.77 -9.94 -3.84
CA TYR A 14 10.12 -11.19 -3.43
C TYR A 14 8.92 -11.45 -4.35
N PRO A 15 8.95 -12.55 -5.14
CA PRO A 15 7.90 -12.83 -6.11
C PRO A 15 6.60 -13.27 -5.40
N PRO A 16 5.43 -12.77 -5.85
CA PRO A 16 4.15 -13.25 -5.36
C PRO A 16 3.83 -14.66 -5.86
N ASP A 17 3.01 -15.38 -5.10
CA ASP A 17 2.44 -16.67 -5.46
C ASP A 17 1.32 -16.53 -6.51
N THR A 18 0.63 -17.64 -6.80
CA THR A 18 -0.45 -17.68 -7.79
C THR A 18 -1.61 -16.74 -7.44
N ASN A 19 -1.76 -16.37 -6.18
CA ASN A 19 -2.80 -15.48 -5.71
C ASN A 19 -2.36 -14.00 -5.73
N GLY A 20 -1.14 -13.70 -6.15
CA GLY A 20 -0.60 -12.35 -6.07
C GLY A 20 -0.06 -11.98 -4.69
N GLU A 21 0.16 -12.96 -3.80
CA GLU A 21 0.51 -12.72 -2.40
C GLU A 21 1.93 -13.21 -2.07
N VAL A 22 2.56 -12.62 -1.05
CA VAL A 22 3.89 -13.03 -0.55
C VAL A 22 3.77 -13.47 0.90
N SER A 23 4.42 -14.59 1.25
CA SER A 23 4.47 -15.06 2.65
C SER A 23 5.25 -14.11 3.53
N LEU A 24 4.73 -13.85 4.74
CA LEU A 24 5.44 -13.07 5.75
C LEU A 24 6.79 -13.71 6.13
N ALA A 25 6.87 -15.04 6.14
CA ALA A 25 8.13 -15.75 6.40
C ALA A 25 9.20 -15.41 5.33
N THR A 26 8.79 -15.27 4.06
CA THR A 26 9.68 -14.82 2.97
C THR A 26 10.12 -13.37 3.15
N LEU A 27 9.26 -12.52 3.73
CA LEU A 27 9.58 -11.15 4.13
C LEU A 27 10.32 -11.06 5.47
N GLY A 28 10.70 -12.20 6.06
CA GLY A 28 11.52 -12.28 7.27
C GLY A 28 10.76 -12.01 8.57
N THR A 29 9.43 -12.12 8.58
CA THR A 29 8.60 -11.83 9.76
C THR A 29 7.52 -12.87 10.01
N SER A 30 7.10 -13.02 11.25
CA SER A 30 5.88 -13.77 11.62
C SER A 30 4.72 -12.83 11.96
N ASP A 31 5.01 -11.57 12.28
CA ASP A 31 4.02 -10.58 12.70
C ASP A 31 4.48 -9.14 12.35
N PRO A 32 3.99 -8.60 11.22
CA PRO A 32 4.23 -7.23 10.80
C PRO A 32 3.86 -6.17 11.83
N MET A 33 2.92 -6.44 12.72
CA MET A 33 2.42 -5.45 13.68
C MET A 33 3.40 -5.23 14.83
N THR A 34 4.24 -6.22 15.14
CA THR A 34 5.26 -6.14 16.20
C THR A 34 6.68 -5.97 15.65
N ASP A 35 6.94 -6.29 14.38
CA ASP A 35 8.27 -6.23 13.76
C ASP A 35 8.76 -4.80 13.47
N PRO A 36 9.86 -4.31 14.07
CA PRO A 36 10.33 -2.93 13.90
C PRO A 36 10.70 -2.53 12.45
N ASN A 37 10.94 -3.49 11.56
CA ASN A 37 11.26 -3.21 10.15
C ASN A 37 10.03 -2.83 9.31
N TRP A 38 8.83 -3.03 9.87
CA TRP A 38 7.58 -2.66 9.25
C TRP A 38 7.09 -1.32 9.77
N LEU A 39 6.74 -0.43 8.83
CA LEU A 39 6.11 0.85 9.13
C LEU A 39 4.64 0.62 9.42
N LYS A 40 4.19 0.97 10.62
CA LYS A 40 2.76 0.94 10.97
C LYS A 40 2.16 2.31 10.78
N LEU A 41 1.02 2.35 10.10
CA LEU A 41 0.28 3.58 9.85
C LEU A 41 -1.13 3.44 10.37
N ASP A 42 -1.54 4.44 11.15
CA ASP A 42 -2.92 4.64 11.51
C ASP A 42 -3.69 5.21 10.31
N ILE A 43 -4.86 4.64 10.03
CA ILE A 43 -5.69 5.00 8.88
C ILE A 43 -7.11 5.29 9.31
N LEU A 44 -7.74 6.26 8.63
CA LEU A 44 -9.16 6.59 8.78
C LEU A 44 -10.05 5.65 7.96
N GLY A 45 -9.49 4.99 6.95
CA GLY A 45 -10.21 4.08 6.09
C GLY A 45 -9.46 3.81 4.79
N ALA A 46 -9.93 2.80 4.08
CA ALA A 46 -9.46 2.44 2.76
C ALA A 46 -10.58 1.85 1.91
N GLY A 47 -10.52 2.09 0.61
CA GLY A 47 -11.51 1.59 -0.35
C GLY A 47 -10.92 1.52 -1.76
N PHE A 48 -11.57 0.80 -2.66
CA PHE A 48 -11.13 0.81 -4.06
C PHE A 48 -11.40 2.16 -4.70
N ALA A 49 -10.37 2.71 -5.33
CA ALA A 49 -10.59 3.80 -6.26
C ALA A 49 -11.36 3.24 -7.48
N PRO A 50 -12.33 3.99 -8.03
CA PRO A 50 -12.99 3.60 -9.26
C PRO A 50 -11.93 3.41 -10.35
N SER A 51 -11.88 2.22 -10.94
CA SER A 51 -11.05 1.96 -12.11
C SER A 51 -11.55 2.84 -13.25
N ILE A 52 -10.73 3.79 -13.70
CA ILE A 52 -10.97 4.45 -14.99
C ILE A 52 -10.65 3.39 -16.04
N GLU A 53 -11.66 2.64 -16.48
CA GLU A 53 -11.60 1.92 -17.75
C GLU A 53 -11.43 2.98 -18.85
N GLY A 54 -10.20 3.22 -19.27
CA GLY A 54 -9.91 4.16 -20.34
C GLY A 54 -8.61 4.91 -20.16
N ASP A 55 -7.49 4.20 -20.18
CA ASP A 55 -6.34 4.72 -20.91
C ASP A 55 -5.49 3.53 -21.34
N ASP A 56 -5.67 3.12 -22.60
CA ASP A 56 -4.62 2.49 -23.38
C ASP A 56 -3.45 3.50 -23.40
N SER A 57 -2.62 3.48 -22.36
CA SER A 57 -1.43 4.32 -22.29
C SER A 57 -0.50 3.88 -23.42
N THR A 58 -0.62 4.54 -24.57
CA THR A 58 0.29 4.41 -25.69
C THR A 58 1.61 5.04 -25.27
N THR A 59 2.51 4.24 -24.74
CA THR A 59 3.91 4.63 -24.60
C THR A 59 4.50 4.73 -26.01
N VAL A 60 5.08 5.88 -26.37
CA VAL A 60 5.87 6.04 -27.60
C VAL A 60 7.06 5.07 -27.50
N GLY A 61 6.97 3.92 -28.19
CA GLY A 61 7.95 2.84 -28.09
C GLY A 61 7.41 1.42 -28.25
N GLY A 62 6.08 1.22 -28.37
CA GLY A 62 5.53 -0.03 -28.91
C GLY A 62 5.61 -1.28 -28.02
N VAL A 63 5.98 -1.16 -26.74
CA VAL A 63 5.86 -2.27 -25.79
C VAL A 63 4.53 -2.17 -25.06
N LYS A 64 3.49 -2.80 -25.62
CA LYS A 64 2.29 -3.13 -24.84
C LYS A 64 2.69 -4.21 -23.84
N VAL A 65 2.73 -3.88 -22.55
CA VAL A 65 2.76 -4.92 -21.49
C VAL A 65 1.37 -5.55 -21.47
N ILE A 66 1.15 -6.51 -22.37
CA ILE A 66 -0.02 -7.38 -22.34
C ILE A 66 0.18 -8.31 -21.16
N ASN A 67 -0.29 -7.88 -19.99
CA ASN A 67 -0.59 -8.78 -18.90
C ASN A 67 -1.95 -8.34 -18.34
N PRO A 68 -3.07 -8.98 -18.74
CA PRO A 68 -4.42 -8.59 -18.35
C PRO A 68 -4.73 -9.00 -16.89
N ARG A 69 -3.74 -8.96 -15.99
CA ARG A 69 -4.02 -9.02 -14.56
C ARG A 69 -4.71 -7.71 -14.24
N VAL A 70 -6.01 -7.78 -13.97
CA VAL A 70 -6.80 -6.67 -13.45
C VAL A 70 -6.01 -6.05 -12.31
N ARG A 71 -5.51 -4.83 -12.52
CA ARG A 71 -4.88 -4.06 -11.45
C ARG A 71 -6.01 -3.37 -10.70
N ARG A 72 -6.01 -3.49 -9.37
CA ARG A 72 -6.89 -2.71 -8.51
C ARG A 72 -6.07 -1.66 -7.80
N THR A 73 -6.66 -0.48 -7.69
CA THR A 73 -6.09 0.63 -6.93
C THR A 73 -6.85 0.72 -5.61
N LEU A 74 -6.13 0.54 -4.52
CA LEU A 74 -6.63 0.74 -3.16
C LEU A 74 -6.24 2.15 -2.70
N GLU A 75 -7.22 2.99 -2.43
CA GLU A 75 -7.00 4.31 -1.84
C GLU A 75 -7.07 4.18 -0.31
N ILE A 76 -6.02 4.64 0.37
CA ILE A 76 -5.86 4.57 1.82
C ILE A 76 -5.72 6.00 2.36
N LYS A 77 -6.59 6.35 3.30
CA LYS A 77 -6.56 7.65 3.99
C LYS A 77 -5.84 7.49 5.33
N VAL A 78 -4.62 8.01 5.41
CA VAL A 78 -3.82 8.00 6.65
C VAL A 78 -4.46 8.95 7.66
N ALA A 79 -4.36 8.64 8.95
CA ALA A 79 -4.76 9.55 10.02
C ALA A 79 -4.05 10.91 9.86
N PRO A 80 -4.72 12.03 10.17
CA PRO A 80 -4.12 13.36 10.05
C PRO A 80 -2.82 13.45 10.84
N ILE A 81 -1.77 13.95 10.19
CA ILE A 81 -0.44 14.09 10.79
C ILE A 81 -0.34 15.51 11.35
N VAL A 82 -0.21 15.64 12.66
CA VAL A 82 -0.15 16.94 13.35
C VAL A 82 1.31 17.39 13.49
N PHE A 83 1.59 18.63 13.11
CA PHE A 83 2.93 19.21 13.32
C PHE A 83 3.06 19.77 14.75
N PRO A 84 4.22 19.62 15.43
CA PRO A 84 5.45 18.94 15.00
C PRO A 84 5.51 17.45 15.35
N ASP A 85 4.60 16.97 16.19
CA ASP A 85 4.73 15.69 16.89
C ASP A 85 4.80 14.48 15.93
N ASP A 86 4.09 14.55 14.79
CA ASP A 86 3.96 13.43 13.87
C ASP A 86 4.86 13.53 12.62
N VAL A 87 5.79 14.50 12.57
CA VAL A 87 6.70 14.68 11.41
C VAL A 87 7.52 13.43 11.10
N GLY A 88 7.85 12.64 12.13
CA GLY A 88 8.56 11.37 11.99
C GLY A 88 7.84 10.38 11.06
N ILE A 89 6.51 10.42 11.01
CA ILE A 89 5.70 9.55 10.14
C ILE A 89 5.92 9.90 8.68
N ILE A 90 5.90 11.18 8.31
CA ILE A 90 6.13 11.62 6.93
C ILE A 90 7.54 11.23 6.48
N VAL A 91 8.52 11.41 7.35
CA VAL A 91 9.89 10.98 7.07
C VAL A 91 9.93 9.46 6.85
N ALA A 92 9.28 8.67 7.71
CA ALA A 92 9.25 7.22 7.58
C ALA A 92 8.58 6.76 6.28
N ILE A 93 7.45 7.36 5.90
CA ILE A 93 6.77 7.11 4.61
C ILE A 93 7.70 7.46 3.44
N GLY A 94 8.37 8.62 3.50
CA GLY A 94 9.35 9.02 2.49
C GLY A 94 10.51 8.03 2.38
N ARG A 95 10.99 7.47 3.49
CA ARG A 95 12.02 6.42 3.48
C ARG A 95 11.51 5.14 2.84
N LEU A 96 10.26 4.78 3.14
CA LEU A 96 9.61 3.58 2.61
C LEU A 96 9.59 3.61 1.08
N LEU A 97 9.18 4.73 0.49
CA LEU A 97 9.08 4.89 -0.97
C LEU A 97 10.41 4.97 -1.72
N ARG A 98 11.54 5.14 -1.03
CA ARG A 98 12.86 5.12 -1.69
C ARG A 98 13.29 3.73 -2.12
N ASN A 99 12.72 2.69 -1.49
CA ASN A 99 13.00 1.31 -1.84
C ASN A 99 12.16 0.88 -3.05
N ARG A 100 12.70 -0.05 -3.85
CA ARG A 100 12.10 -0.43 -5.14
C ARG A 100 10.79 -1.22 -5.02
N TYR A 101 10.64 -2.00 -3.97
CA TYR A 101 9.49 -2.89 -3.79
C TYR A 101 8.81 -2.60 -2.46
N CYS A 102 7.48 -2.51 -2.47
CA CYS A 102 6.66 -2.28 -1.29
C CYS A 102 5.64 -3.41 -1.14
N TYR A 103 5.32 -3.72 0.11
CA TYR A 103 4.39 -4.76 0.51
C TYR A 103 3.45 -4.21 1.58
N ILE A 104 2.16 -4.51 1.46
CA ILE A 104 1.13 -4.11 2.42
C ILE A 104 0.58 -5.31 3.17
N TYR A 105 0.40 -5.12 4.48
CA TYR A 105 -0.27 -6.03 5.39
C TYR A 105 -1.45 -5.31 6.05
N ARG A 106 -2.62 -5.98 6.11
CA ARG A 106 -3.88 -5.39 6.60
C ARG A 106 -3.85 -4.92 8.05
N GLY A 107 -3.03 -5.52 8.90
CA GLY A 107 -2.98 -5.20 10.33
C GLY A 107 -4.34 -5.41 11.01
N THR A 108 -4.83 -4.37 11.66
CA THR A 108 -6.14 -4.36 12.34
C THR A 108 -7.26 -3.77 11.47
N TYR A 109 -6.95 -3.27 10.27
CA TYR A 109 -7.98 -2.81 9.36
C TYR A 109 -8.72 -3.98 8.74
N ASP A 110 -10.02 -4.05 8.99
CA ASP A 110 -10.91 -4.91 8.24
C ASP A 110 -11.37 -4.16 7.01
N PHE A 111 -10.79 -4.48 5.86
CA PHE A 111 -11.30 -3.99 4.59
C PHE A 111 -12.66 -4.67 4.39
N ALA A 112 -13.76 -4.00 4.75
CA ALA A 112 -15.11 -4.56 4.82
C ALA A 112 -15.51 -5.39 3.57
N GLY A 113 -15.30 -6.71 3.62
CA GLY A 113 -15.57 -7.65 2.51
C GLY A 113 -14.47 -7.79 1.45
N LEU A 114 -13.31 -7.21 1.69
CA LEU A 114 -12.17 -7.10 0.78
C LEU A 114 -11.02 -7.95 1.33
N HIS A 115 -10.97 -9.21 0.89
CA HIS A 115 -9.85 -10.08 1.22
C HIS A 115 -8.61 -9.63 0.44
N LEU A 116 -7.81 -8.74 1.03
CA LEU A 116 -6.60 -8.21 0.39
C LEU A 116 -5.56 -9.33 0.21
N HIS A 117 -5.37 -10.15 1.25
CA HIS A 117 -4.50 -11.31 1.25
C HIS A 117 -4.96 -12.34 2.31
N GLY A 118 -4.50 -13.58 2.17
CA GLY A 118 -4.67 -14.62 3.18
C GLY A 118 -3.94 -14.33 4.50
N ASP A 119 -4.23 -15.14 5.53
CA ASP A 119 -3.47 -15.05 6.78
C ASP A 119 -2.01 -15.46 6.55
N GLY A 120 -1.08 -14.79 7.26
CA GLY A 120 0.35 -15.06 7.10
C GLY A 120 0.95 -14.52 5.79
N LYS A 121 0.24 -13.65 5.08
CA LYS A 121 0.61 -13.12 3.76
C LYS A 121 0.59 -11.59 3.74
N ALA A 122 1.17 -11.01 2.69
CA ALA A 122 1.14 -9.59 2.34
C ALA A 122 1.03 -9.44 0.82
N VAL A 123 0.65 -8.27 0.33
CA VAL A 123 0.50 -8.01 -1.11
C VAL A 123 1.58 -7.04 -1.61
N PRO A 124 2.28 -7.33 -2.72
CA PRO A 124 3.14 -6.35 -3.37
C PRO A 124 2.31 -5.21 -3.95
N VAL A 125 2.70 -3.98 -3.63
CA VAL A 125 2.01 -2.76 -4.06
C VAL A 125 2.99 -1.78 -4.69
N VAL A 126 2.49 -1.00 -5.64
CA VAL A 126 3.10 0.27 -6.05
C VAL A 126 2.34 1.37 -5.35
N ILE A 127 3.05 2.25 -4.64
CA ILE A 127 2.43 3.29 -3.83
C ILE A 127 2.70 4.66 -4.45
N GLU A 128 1.63 5.41 -4.71
CA GLU A 128 1.66 6.83 -5.01
C GLU A 128 1.10 7.60 -3.80
N LEU A 129 1.69 8.76 -3.49
CA LEU A 129 1.27 9.58 -2.34
C LEU A 129 0.77 10.95 -2.79
N THR A 130 -0.33 11.37 -2.18
CA THR A 130 -0.80 12.74 -2.20
C THR A 130 -0.75 13.28 -0.78
N ILE A 131 -0.10 14.43 -0.60
CA ILE A 131 0.00 15.11 0.69
C ILE A 131 -0.61 16.49 0.53
N GLU A 132 -1.70 16.74 1.23
CA GLU A 132 -2.34 18.04 1.32
C GLU A 132 -1.98 18.71 2.66
N HIS A 133 -1.88 20.04 2.64
CA HIS A 133 -1.56 20.83 3.83
C HIS A 133 -2.78 21.63 4.22
N ASP A 134 -3.34 21.32 5.40
CA ASP A 134 -4.35 22.14 6.03
C ASP A 134 -3.64 23.13 6.96
N TYR A 135 -3.49 24.36 6.48
CA TYR A 135 -2.85 25.44 7.21
C TYR A 135 -3.70 25.98 8.36
N GLU A 136 -5.02 25.77 8.34
CA GLU A 136 -5.92 26.25 9.39
C GLU A 136 -5.83 25.36 10.62
N SER A 137 -5.79 24.03 10.43
CA SER A 137 -5.65 23.07 11.52
C SER A 137 -4.20 22.71 11.84
N GLY A 138 -3.23 23.12 11.02
CA GLY A 138 -1.82 22.76 11.16
C GLY A 138 -1.56 21.26 10.92
N THR A 139 -2.43 20.61 10.13
CA THR A 139 -2.35 19.17 9.87
C THR A 139 -1.96 18.88 8.43
N LYS A 140 -1.39 17.69 8.21
CA LYS A 140 -1.11 17.16 6.88
C LYS A 140 -2.01 15.96 6.65
N LEU A 141 -2.77 16.02 5.56
CA LEU A 141 -3.63 14.94 5.11
C LEU A 141 -2.87 14.12 4.08
N VAL A 142 -2.69 12.83 4.36
CA VAL A 142 -1.94 11.92 3.49
C VAL A 142 -2.87 10.87 2.93
N THR A 143 -2.95 10.82 1.61
CA THR A 143 -3.67 9.78 0.87
C THR A 143 -2.65 8.94 0.11
N MET A 144 -2.74 7.62 0.24
CA MET A 144 -1.91 6.68 -0.50
C MET A 144 -2.77 5.93 -1.51
N LYS A 145 -2.36 5.90 -2.77
CA LYS A 145 -2.92 5.02 -3.80
C LYS A 145 -1.99 3.82 -3.97
N CYS A 146 -2.51 2.63 -3.71
CA CYS A 146 -1.77 1.39 -3.75
C CYS A 146 -2.28 0.54 -4.90
N ASP A 147 -1.50 0.44 -5.97
CA ASP A 147 -1.80 -0.44 -7.09
C ASP A 147 -1.26 -1.84 -6.82
N TYR A 148 -2.12 -2.84 -6.98
CA TYR A 148 -1.74 -4.24 -6.81
C TYR A 148 -2.39 -5.13 -7.87
N ALA A 149 -1.73 -6.25 -8.13
CA ALA A 149 -2.27 -7.26 -9.03
C ALA A 149 -3.34 -8.08 -8.31
N VAL A 150 -4.52 -8.20 -8.92
CA VAL A 150 -5.56 -9.10 -8.42
C VAL A 150 -5.29 -10.51 -8.95
N PRO A 151 -5.50 -11.57 -8.14
CA PRO A 151 -5.53 -12.92 -8.66
C PRO A 151 -6.59 -13.05 -9.76
N SER A 152 -6.20 -13.63 -10.90
CA SER A 152 -7.17 -14.08 -11.90
C SER A 152 -7.99 -15.22 -11.28
N ILE A 153 -9.23 -14.92 -10.89
CA ILE A 153 -10.19 -15.96 -10.50
C ILE A 153 -10.45 -16.78 -11.78
N PRO A 154 -10.23 -18.11 -11.77
CA PRO A 154 -10.52 -18.97 -12.91
C PRO A 154 -12.02 -19.03 -13.24
#